data_AF-A0A512BX45-F1
#
_entry.id   AF-A0A512BX45-F1
#
_cell.length_a   1.000
_cell.length_b   1.000
_cell.length_c   1.000
_cell.angle_alpha   90.00
_cell.angle_beta   90.00
_cell.angle_gamma   90.00
#
_symmetry.space_group_name_H-M   'P 1'
#
loop_
_entity.id
_entity.type
_entity.pdbx_description
1 polymer ?
#
loop_
_entity_poly.entity_id
_entity_poly.type
_entity_poly.pdbx_seq_one_letter_code
_entity_poly.pdbx_strand_id
1 'polypeptide(L)'
;MALSVALTPAASFAQEAPVPQAGQSTAAEQEQTSTRIVLVEWRIKKGREAEFLEYWSKRATIADRSGLVGEFLSRVDDQKQFPWMVWNLDRRWTTYVNVGFWRSGADFQEQIGRFIDNSKPPQAFEAQRRRRVLVAPERWRVGASPLLLSDHPSVR
;
A
#
# COMPACT_ATOMS: atom_id res chain seq x y z
N MET A 1 44.47 -72.53 -23.21
CA MET A 1 43.41 -71.68 -23.80
C MET A 1 42.47 -71.28 -22.69
N ALA A 2 42.45 -70.00 -22.34
CA ALA A 2 41.70 -69.49 -21.20
C ALA A 2 40.36 -68.90 -21.66
N LEU A 3 39.26 -69.42 -21.13
CA LEU A 3 37.98 -68.73 -21.07
C LEU A 3 37.57 -68.65 -19.60
N SER A 4 37.33 -67.44 -19.11
CA SER A 4 36.20 -67.15 -18.23
C SER A 4 36.04 -65.64 -18.06
N VAL A 5 34.77 -65.26 -18.20
CA VAL A 5 34.23 -63.93 -18.44
C VAL A 5 34.11 -63.15 -17.13
N ALA A 6 34.34 -61.85 -17.21
CA ALA A 6 34.21 -60.89 -16.12
C ALA A 6 32.75 -60.73 -15.66
N LEU A 7 32.54 -60.77 -14.33
CA LEU A 7 31.32 -60.31 -13.67
C LEU A 7 31.49 -58.85 -13.27
N THR A 8 30.62 -57.97 -13.78
CA THR A 8 30.38 -56.63 -13.20
C THR A 8 29.02 -56.63 -12.49
N PRO A 9 28.92 -56.19 -11.23
CA PRO A 9 27.63 -55.96 -10.61
C PRO A 9 27.05 -54.62 -11.08
N ALA A 10 25.79 -54.64 -11.51
CA ALA A 10 25.01 -53.44 -11.78
C ALA A 10 24.76 -52.68 -10.49
N ALA A 11 25.17 -51.40 -10.46
CA ALA A 11 24.86 -50.49 -9.37
C ALA A 11 23.34 -50.26 -9.30
N SER A 12 22.78 -50.50 -8.12
CA SER A 12 21.41 -50.18 -7.76
C SER A 12 21.26 -48.66 -7.70
N PHE A 13 20.42 -48.08 -8.56
CA PHE A 13 20.00 -46.69 -8.39
C PHE A 13 18.95 -46.64 -7.28
N ALA A 14 19.37 -46.16 -6.11
CA ALA A 14 18.47 -45.73 -5.07
C ALA A 14 17.62 -44.57 -5.61
N GLN A 15 16.32 -44.76 -5.65
CA GLN A 15 15.36 -43.71 -5.99
C GLN A 15 15.27 -42.77 -4.80
N GLU A 16 15.95 -41.62 -4.87
CA GLU A 16 15.81 -40.55 -3.88
C GLU A 16 14.34 -40.11 -3.83
N ALA A 17 13.76 -40.18 -2.63
CA ALA A 17 12.44 -39.62 -2.36
C ALA A 17 12.45 -38.11 -2.63
N PRO A 18 11.38 -37.54 -3.20
CA PRO A 18 11.32 -36.11 -3.44
C PRO A 18 11.39 -35.37 -2.10
N VAL A 19 12.45 -34.57 -1.94
CA VAL A 19 12.58 -33.63 -0.83
C VAL A 19 11.42 -32.62 -0.93
N PRO A 20 10.63 -32.38 0.13
CA PRO A 20 9.64 -31.33 0.13
C PRO A 20 10.36 -29.99 -0.09
N GLN A 21 10.08 -29.33 -1.22
CA GLN A 21 10.55 -27.97 -1.45
C GLN A 21 9.88 -27.05 -0.44
N ALA A 22 10.61 -26.69 0.62
CA ALA A 22 10.25 -25.59 1.48
C ALA A 22 10.35 -24.28 0.68
N GLY A 23 9.21 -23.59 0.52
CA GLY A 23 9.19 -22.18 0.17
C GLY A 23 8.99 -21.83 -1.29
N GLN A 24 7.83 -22.18 -1.85
CA GLN A 24 7.22 -21.36 -2.91
C GLN A 24 5.83 -20.96 -2.44
N SER A 25 5.78 -19.94 -1.57
CA SER A 25 4.54 -19.21 -1.36
C SER A 25 4.14 -18.60 -2.71
N THR A 26 2.98 -18.93 -3.22
CA THR A 26 2.46 -18.38 -4.47
C THR A 26 2.32 -16.85 -4.33
N ALA A 27 2.39 -16.11 -5.45
CA ALA A 27 2.15 -14.66 -5.44
C ALA A 27 0.79 -14.28 -4.80
N ALA A 28 -0.19 -15.19 -4.89
CA ALA A 28 -1.49 -15.07 -4.23
C ALA A 28 -1.41 -15.20 -2.69
N GLU A 29 -0.56 -16.09 -2.17
CA GLU A 29 -0.31 -16.20 -0.72
C GLU A 29 0.49 -15.01 -0.18
N GLN A 30 1.41 -14.45 -0.97
CA GLN A 30 2.15 -13.24 -0.61
C GLN A 30 1.24 -12.00 -0.60
N GLU A 31 0.22 -11.91 -1.46
CA GLU A 31 -0.80 -10.85 -1.37
C GLU A 31 -1.62 -10.91 -0.08
N GLN A 32 -1.88 -12.12 0.44
CA GLN A 32 -2.76 -12.31 1.58
C GLN A 32 -2.19 -11.84 2.93
N THR A 33 -0.87 -11.64 3.04
CA THR A 33 -0.22 -11.30 4.32
C THR A 33 0.65 -10.05 4.28
N SER A 34 0.75 -9.36 3.15
CA SER A 34 1.63 -8.19 3.03
C SER A 34 0.84 -6.89 3.11
N THR A 35 1.11 -6.11 4.16
CA THR A 35 0.61 -4.74 4.33
C THR A 35 0.70 -3.96 3.03
N ARG A 36 -0.36 -3.20 2.72
CA ARG A 36 -0.40 -2.30 1.58
C ARG A 36 -0.47 -0.86 2.05
N ILE A 37 0.22 0.01 1.34
CA ILE A 37 0.22 1.44 1.57
C ILE A 37 -0.38 2.12 0.35
N VAL A 38 -1.42 2.91 0.56
CA VAL A 38 -2.04 3.75 -0.46
C VAL A 38 -1.64 5.19 -0.20
N LEU A 39 -1.14 5.86 -1.22
CA LEU A 39 -0.92 7.31 -1.19
C LEU A 39 -1.88 7.96 -2.17
N VAL A 40 -2.61 8.97 -1.70
CA VAL A 40 -3.53 9.79 -2.51
C VAL A 40 -3.11 11.24 -2.42
N GLU A 41 -2.80 11.83 -3.56
CA GLU A 41 -2.57 13.26 -3.68
C GLU A 41 -3.87 13.98 -4.00
N TRP A 42 -4.26 14.84 -3.08
CA TRP A 42 -5.39 15.74 -3.17
C TRP A 42 -4.89 17.14 -3.53
N ARG A 43 -5.42 17.69 -4.62
CA ARG A 43 -5.04 19.02 -5.13
C ARG A 43 -6.23 19.94 -4.95
N ILE A 44 -6.19 20.78 -3.93
CA ILE A 44 -7.35 21.52 -3.43
C ILE A 44 -7.26 22.99 -3.85
N LYS A 45 -8.34 23.54 -4.39
CA LYS A 45 -8.42 24.97 -4.74
C LYS A 45 -8.16 25.82 -3.50
N LYS A 46 -7.35 26.87 -3.66
CA LYS A 46 -7.10 27.86 -2.60
C LYS A 46 -8.42 28.45 -2.10
N GLY A 47 -8.58 28.56 -0.79
CA GLY A 47 -9.78 29.06 -0.14
C GLY A 47 -10.89 28.02 0.05
N ARG A 48 -10.69 26.77 -0.38
CA ARG A 48 -11.66 25.66 -0.22
C ARG A 48 -11.13 24.50 0.62
N GLU A 49 -10.04 24.71 1.33
CA GLU A 49 -9.43 23.71 2.20
C GLU A 49 -10.37 23.26 3.32
N ALA A 50 -11.13 24.17 3.92
CA ALA A 50 -12.04 23.84 5.02
C ALA A 50 -13.15 22.88 4.56
N GLU A 51 -13.72 23.12 3.40
CA GLU A 51 -14.73 22.23 2.83
C GLU A 51 -14.15 20.87 2.46
N PHE A 52 -12.94 20.84 1.91
CA PHE A 52 -12.25 19.58 1.65
C PHE A 52 -12.04 18.78 2.96
N LEU A 53 -11.57 19.43 4.03
CA LEU A 53 -11.36 18.80 5.32
C LEU A 53 -12.67 18.30 5.93
N GLU A 54 -13.76 19.07 5.79
CA GLU A 54 -15.10 18.63 6.20
C GLU A 54 -15.59 17.43 5.39
N TYR A 55 -15.44 17.47 4.06
CA TYR A 55 -15.78 16.36 3.19
C TYR A 55 -15.01 15.10 3.58
N TRP A 56 -13.68 15.20 3.75
CA TRP A 56 -12.84 14.06 4.07
C TRP A 56 -13.20 13.47 5.43
N SER A 57 -13.35 14.31 6.46
CA SER A 57 -13.65 13.86 7.82
C SER A 57 -15.04 13.29 8.04
N LYS A 58 -16.04 13.69 7.24
CA LYS A 58 -17.45 13.31 7.47
C LYS A 58 -18.08 12.46 6.37
N ARG A 59 -17.55 12.51 5.14
CA ARG A 59 -18.17 11.86 3.96
C ARG A 59 -17.28 10.81 3.31
N ALA A 60 -15.96 10.91 3.44
CA ALA A 60 -15.03 9.89 2.96
C ALA A 60 -14.84 8.79 4.03
N THR A 61 -15.94 8.28 4.58
CA THR A 61 -15.93 7.31 5.68
C THR A 61 -15.65 5.89 5.19
N ILE A 62 -14.90 5.13 5.98
CA ILE A 62 -14.69 3.69 5.80
C ILE A 62 -15.68 2.96 6.70
N ALA A 63 -16.60 2.20 6.11
CA ALA A 63 -17.68 1.53 6.82
C ALA A 63 -17.17 0.38 7.70
N ASP A 64 -16.33 -0.50 7.14
CA ASP A 64 -15.61 -1.51 7.89
C ASP A 64 -14.11 -1.20 7.90
N ARG A 65 -13.59 -0.91 9.10
CA ARG A 65 -12.17 -0.58 9.33
C ARG A 65 -11.33 -1.78 9.76
N SER A 66 -11.87 -3.00 9.77
CA SER A 66 -11.17 -4.22 10.21
C SER A 66 -9.87 -4.49 9.42
N GLY A 67 -9.87 -4.14 8.13
CA GLY A 67 -8.71 -4.20 7.24
C GLY A 67 -7.83 -2.94 7.24
N LEU A 68 -8.26 -1.84 7.84
CA LEU A 68 -7.51 -0.60 7.94
C LEU A 68 -6.57 -0.66 9.14
N VAL A 69 -5.26 -0.50 8.90
CA VAL A 69 -4.25 -0.37 9.95
C VAL A 69 -4.19 1.07 10.47
N GLY A 70 -4.34 2.05 9.58
CA GLY A 70 -4.41 3.46 9.94
C GLY A 70 -4.45 4.34 8.70
N GLU A 71 -5.07 5.51 8.82
CA GLU A 71 -5.13 6.50 7.75
C GLU A 71 -4.87 7.90 8.31
N PHE A 72 -4.10 8.70 7.58
CA PHE A 72 -3.93 10.10 7.89
C PHE A 72 -3.98 10.97 6.64
N LEU A 73 -4.44 12.20 6.84
CA LEU A 73 -4.48 13.25 5.84
C LEU A 73 -3.57 14.38 6.30
N SER A 74 -2.53 14.64 5.52
CA SER A 74 -1.50 15.63 5.85
C SER A 74 -1.50 16.75 4.83
N ARG A 75 -1.52 18.00 5.30
CA ARG A 75 -1.17 19.13 4.45
C ARG A 75 0.33 19.07 4.17
N VAL A 76 0.76 19.35 2.93
CA VAL A 76 2.19 19.43 2.64
C VAL A 76 2.75 20.75 3.15
N ASP A 77 3.87 20.67 3.88
CA ASP A 77 4.60 21.82 4.40
C ASP A 77 5.29 22.64 3.31
N ASP A 78 5.73 23.86 3.64
CA ASP A 78 6.48 24.71 2.71
C ASP A 78 7.92 24.21 2.54
N GLN A 79 8.34 24.02 1.29
CA GLN A 79 9.73 23.69 0.93
C GLN A 79 10.74 24.71 1.45
N LYS A 80 10.35 25.98 1.66
CA LYS A 80 11.22 26.98 2.29
C LYS A 80 11.57 26.62 3.72
N GLN A 81 10.67 25.96 4.45
CA GLN A 81 10.91 25.50 5.82
C GLN A 81 11.74 24.21 5.83
N PHE A 82 11.54 23.34 4.84
CA PHE A 82 12.26 22.07 4.72
C PHE A 82 12.88 21.92 3.32
N PRO A 83 14.08 22.50 3.06
CA PRO A 83 14.68 22.54 1.73
C PRO A 83 15.04 21.17 1.14
N TRP A 84 15.12 20.12 1.97
CA TRP A 84 15.34 18.74 1.54
C TRP A 84 14.12 18.12 0.84
N MET A 85 12.94 18.73 0.93
CA MET A 85 11.76 18.29 0.19
C MET A 85 11.96 18.57 -1.31
N VAL A 86 12.23 17.52 -2.09
CA VAL A 86 12.47 17.61 -3.55
C VAL A 86 11.24 17.29 -4.40
N TRP A 87 10.13 16.89 -3.79
CA TRP A 87 8.91 16.60 -4.54
C TRP A 87 8.34 17.91 -5.06
N ASN A 88 8.42 18.11 -6.39
CA ASN A 88 7.91 19.32 -7.01
C ASN A 88 6.37 19.30 -7.06
N LEU A 89 5.75 19.99 -6.10
CA LEU A 89 4.31 20.17 -6.01
C LEU A 89 3.94 21.58 -6.49
N ASP A 90 2.93 21.66 -7.34
CA ASP A 90 2.47 22.93 -7.91
C ASP A 90 1.80 23.81 -6.84
N ARG A 91 2.28 25.06 -6.73
CA ARG A 91 1.83 26.02 -5.71
C ARG A 91 0.46 26.64 -6.02
N ARG A 92 -0.08 26.43 -7.22
CA ARG A 92 -1.40 26.96 -7.62
C ARG A 92 -2.55 26.38 -6.79
N TRP A 93 -2.35 25.27 -6.11
CA TRP A 93 -3.31 24.65 -5.19
C TRP A 93 -2.67 24.36 -3.82
N THR A 94 -3.51 24.00 -2.86
CA THR A 94 -3.04 23.41 -1.59
C THR A 94 -3.04 21.90 -1.75
N THR A 95 -1.88 21.28 -1.54
CA THR A 95 -1.74 19.83 -1.64
C THR A 95 -1.93 19.21 -0.27
N TYR A 96 -2.77 18.17 -0.23
CA TYR A 96 -2.82 17.23 0.88
C TYR A 96 -2.42 15.85 0.37
N VAL A 97 -1.67 15.12 1.19
CA VAL A 97 -1.32 13.72 0.96
C VAL A 97 -2.07 12.90 2.01
N ASN A 98 -2.91 12.00 1.51
CA ASN A 98 -3.59 11.02 2.32
C ASN A 98 -2.85 9.69 2.20
N VAL A 99 -2.44 9.13 3.33
CA VAL A 99 -1.74 7.85 3.40
C VAL A 99 -2.58 6.89 4.20
N GLY A 100 -2.94 5.76 3.59
CA GLY A 100 -3.66 4.67 4.21
C GLY A 100 -2.81 3.41 4.27
N PHE A 101 -2.75 2.78 5.44
CA PHE A 101 -2.14 1.47 5.67
C PHE A 101 -3.24 0.44 5.79
N TRP A 102 -3.15 -0.62 5.00
CA TRP A 102 -4.15 -1.67 4.88
C TRP A 102 -3.51 -3.03 5.09
N ARG A 103 -4.24 -3.98 5.66
CA ARG A 103 -3.76 -5.35 5.86
C ARG A 103 -3.47 -6.03 4.54
N SER A 104 -4.32 -5.83 3.53
CA SER A 104 -4.14 -6.32 2.17
C SER A 104 -4.62 -5.31 1.12
N GLY A 105 -4.34 -5.60 -0.16
CA GLY A 105 -4.89 -4.82 -1.27
C GLY A 105 -6.39 -5.05 -1.46
N ALA A 106 -6.87 -6.26 -1.14
CA ALA A 106 -8.27 -6.62 -1.23
C ALA A 106 -9.13 -5.81 -0.24
N ASP A 107 -8.65 -5.63 1.00
CA ASP A 107 -9.35 -4.81 2.01
C ASP A 107 -9.57 -3.37 1.50
N PHE A 108 -8.53 -2.76 0.94
CA PHE A 108 -8.65 -1.43 0.33
C PHE A 108 -9.63 -1.43 -0.84
N GLN A 109 -9.53 -2.43 -1.73
CA GLN A 109 -10.36 -2.51 -2.91
C GLN A 109 -11.85 -2.66 -2.55
N GLU A 110 -12.16 -3.48 -1.54
CA GLU A 110 -13.52 -3.70 -1.07
C GLU A 110 -14.11 -2.45 -0.41
N GLN A 111 -13.37 -1.78 0.46
CA GLN A 111 -13.90 -0.65 1.22
C GLN A 111 -13.91 0.66 0.43
N ILE A 112 -12.88 0.90 -0.38
CA ILE A 112 -12.66 2.18 -1.08
C ILE A 112 -12.60 1.99 -2.59
N GLY A 113 -11.75 1.06 -3.05
CA GLY A 113 -11.42 0.92 -4.47
C GLY A 113 -12.62 0.72 -5.39
N ARG A 114 -13.62 -0.07 -4.95
CA ARG A 114 -14.85 -0.33 -5.70
C ARG A 114 -15.69 0.93 -6.00
N PHE A 115 -15.50 2.00 -5.23
CA PHE A 115 -16.21 3.27 -5.42
C PHE A 115 -15.40 4.30 -6.21
N ILE A 116 -14.14 4.00 -6.53
CA ILE A 116 -13.28 4.89 -7.30
C ILE A 116 -13.69 4.83 -8.78
N ASP A 117 -14.24 5.93 -9.26
CA ASP A 117 -14.52 6.13 -10.68
C ASP A 117 -13.68 7.31 -11.19
N ASN A 118 -12.64 6.99 -11.98
CA ASN A 118 -11.74 7.99 -12.54
C ASN A 118 -12.34 8.74 -13.75
N SER A 119 -13.50 8.33 -14.25
CA SER A 119 -14.20 9.05 -15.32
C SER A 119 -14.94 10.29 -14.79
N LYS A 120 -15.37 10.26 -13.52
CA LYS A 120 -16.09 11.37 -12.88
C LYS A 120 -15.27 12.66 -12.89
N PRO A 121 -15.95 13.82 -13.03
CA PRO A 121 -15.29 15.11 -12.90
C PRO A 121 -14.76 15.29 -11.46
N PRO A 122 -13.69 16.10 -11.27
CA PRO A 122 -13.25 16.51 -9.95
C PRO A 122 -14.40 17.19 -9.17
N GLN A 123 -14.40 17.03 -7.86
CA GLN A 123 -15.34 17.74 -6.99
C GLN A 123 -15.09 19.26 -7.03
N ALA A 124 -16.07 20.04 -6.58
CA ALA A 124 -16.01 21.49 -6.69
C ALA A 124 -14.79 22.11 -5.97
N PHE A 125 -14.35 21.53 -4.85
CA PHE A 125 -13.15 21.95 -4.10
C PHE A 125 -11.84 21.45 -4.72
N GLU A 126 -11.88 20.48 -5.63
CA GLU A 126 -10.69 19.91 -6.26
C GLU A 126 -10.23 20.77 -7.45
N ALA A 127 -8.93 21.07 -7.48
CA ALA A 127 -8.29 21.76 -8.60
C ALA A 127 -8.05 20.82 -9.79
N GLN A 128 -7.75 19.55 -9.52
CA GLN A 128 -7.51 18.50 -10.51
C GLN A 128 -7.89 17.12 -9.95
N ARG A 129 -7.97 16.11 -10.84
CA ARG A 129 -8.21 14.71 -10.47
C ARG A 129 -7.21 14.21 -9.42
N ARG A 130 -7.62 13.31 -8.54
CA ARG A 130 -6.71 12.71 -7.54
C ARG A 130 -5.68 11.82 -8.22
N ARG A 131 -4.43 11.85 -7.75
CA ARG A 131 -3.39 10.88 -8.15
C ARG A 131 -3.21 9.86 -7.02
N ARG A 132 -3.01 8.59 -7.36
CA ARG A 132 -2.93 7.50 -6.38
C ARG A 132 -1.85 6.51 -6.76
N VAL A 133 -1.24 5.91 -5.75
CA VAL A 133 -0.35 4.76 -5.90
C VAL A 133 -0.59 3.77 -4.76
N LEU A 134 -0.51 2.48 -5.09
CA LEU A 134 -0.54 1.37 -4.14
C LEU A 134 0.86 0.76 -4.12
N VAL A 135 1.46 0.63 -2.94
CA VAL A 135 2.80 0.06 -2.76
C VAL A 135 2.79 -0.97 -1.63
N ALA A 136 3.80 -1.85 -1.63
CA ALA A 136 4.08 -2.79 -0.56
C ALA A 136 5.44 -2.45 0.07
N PRO A 137 5.61 -2.58 1.40
CA PRO A 137 6.92 -2.48 2.02
C PRO A 137 7.83 -3.63 1.56
N GLU A 138 9.00 -3.30 1.02
CA GLU A 138 10.04 -4.33 0.75
C GLU A 138 11.02 -4.49 1.91
N ARG A 139 11.31 -3.39 2.61
CA ARG A 139 12.24 -3.32 3.75
C ARG A 139 11.76 -2.23 4.70
N TRP A 140 11.83 -2.46 6.01
CA TRP A 140 11.35 -1.49 7.00
C TRP A 140 12.26 -1.38 8.23
N ARG A 141 12.07 -0.27 8.95
CA ARG A 141 12.60 -0.03 10.30
C ARG A 141 11.45 0.44 11.17
N VAL A 142 11.47 0.07 12.45
CA VAL A 142 10.47 0.50 13.43
C VAL A 142 11.14 1.49 14.38
N GLY A 143 10.52 2.65 14.57
CA GLY A 143 10.98 3.66 15.54
C GLY A 143 10.54 3.35 16.96
N ALA A 144 11.08 4.07 17.94
CA ALA A 144 10.71 3.90 19.35
C ALA A 144 9.35 4.51 19.70
N SER A 145 8.90 5.52 18.95
CA SER A 145 7.60 6.16 19.17
C SER A 145 6.50 5.44 18.39
N PRO A 146 5.33 5.18 18.99
CA PRO A 146 4.19 4.63 18.27
C PRO A 146 3.68 5.61 17.21
N LEU A 147 3.16 5.07 16.11
CA LEU A 147 2.35 5.84 15.17
C LEU A 147 0.97 6.07 15.81
N LEU A 148 0.41 7.28 15.66
CA LEU A 148 -0.85 7.78 16.25
C LEU A 148 -1.82 6.68 16.75
N LEU A 149 -2.18 6.72 18.03
CA LEU A 149 -2.91 5.64 18.72
C LEU A 149 -4.43 5.80 18.76
N SER A 150 -4.95 6.96 18.35
CA SER A 150 -6.38 7.26 18.36
C SER A 150 -6.75 8.16 17.19
N ASP A 151 -8.02 8.09 16.78
CA ASP A 151 -8.58 8.99 15.77
C ASP A 151 -8.41 10.46 16.19
N HIS A 152 -8.19 11.32 15.21
CA HIS A 152 -8.27 12.76 15.43
C HIS A 152 -9.72 13.15 15.83
N PRO A 153 -9.95 14.06 16.79
CA PRO A 153 -11.30 14.38 17.29
C PRO A 153 -12.32 14.83 16.24
N SER A 154 -11.84 15.31 15.09
CA SER A 154 -12.69 15.75 13.97
C SER A 154 -13.08 14.66 12.98
N VAL A 155 -12.53 13.44 13.11
CA VAL A 155 -12.87 12.29 12.25
C VAL A 155 -14.05 11.53 12.85
N ARG A 156 -14.99 11.10 12.00
CA ARG A 156 -16.15 10.31 12.38
C ARG A 156 -16.10 8.93 11.73
#